data_AF-A0AAN7US80-F1
#
_entry.id   AF-A0AAN7US80-F1
#
_cell.length_a   1.000
_cell.length_b   1.000
_cell.length_c   1.000
_cell.angle_alpha   90.00
_cell.angle_beta   90.00
_cell.angle_gamma   90.00
#
_symmetry.space_group_name_H-M   'P 1'
#
loop_
_entity.id
_entity.type
_entity.pdbx_description
1 polymer ?
#
loop_
_entity_poly.entity_id
_entity_poly.type
_entity_poly.pdbx_seq_one_letter_code
_entity_poly.pdbx_strand_id
1 'polypeptide(L)'
;MGVAILSGILSSLQEMNGPRPLQTSGNSTPRDEIPSRLPSRFIACVRRPESAKRVKQALWEHSASVKVVQRDNVAAVMKAEVVLLACKPNAVEDLLNEPGMAKALHGKLLISICAGVTVQQLEIILHGAVPVKDPEVDGRCRIVRACPNTTSTVRESMTVIADSEPPLPPQTLSLVTWIFKRIGDVVYLPAAKMNASTALCASGPAFFSLMLEAAIDGAVAMGLPRAEATRMAAQTSK
;
A
#
# COMPACT_ATOMS: atom_id res chain seq x y z
N MET A 1 0.70 -0.74 7.28
CA MET A 1 0.47 -0.48 5.84
C MET A 1 0.31 -1.76 5.03
N GLY A 2 1.31 -2.63 4.91
CA GLY A 2 1.15 -3.89 4.12
C GLY A 2 -0.07 -4.74 4.51
N VAL A 3 -0.31 -4.94 5.81
CA VAL A 3 -1.51 -5.61 6.33
C VAL A 3 -2.80 -4.88 5.97
N ALA A 4 -2.81 -3.54 6.03
CA ALA A 4 -3.99 -2.75 5.70
C ALA A 4 -4.36 -2.85 4.22
N ILE A 5 -3.36 -2.78 3.33
CA ILE A 5 -3.54 -3.00 1.88
C ILE A 5 -4.12 -4.38 1.62
N LEU A 6 -3.50 -5.41 2.22
CA LEU A 6 -3.96 -6.79 2.05
C LEU A 6 -5.38 -6.99 2.57
N SER A 7 -5.69 -6.46 3.77
CA SER A 7 -7.03 -6.50 4.34
C SER A 7 -8.06 -5.77 3.47
N GLY A 8 -7.72 -4.60 2.91
CA GLY A 8 -8.60 -3.84 2.03
C GLY A 8 -8.93 -4.61 0.75
N ILE A 9 -7.91 -5.20 0.12
CA ILE A 9 -8.10 -6.06 -1.06
C ILE A 9 -9.02 -7.23 -0.73
N LEU A 10 -8.74 -7.96 0.35
CA LEU A 10 -9.48 -9.17 0.71
C LEU A 10 -10.95 -8.88 1.04
N SER A 11 -11.22 -7.82 1.81
CA SER A 11 -12.59 -7.39 2.09
C SER A 11 -13.34 -7.00 0.82
N SER A 12 -12.73 -6.24 -0.09
CA SER A 12 -13.42 -5.90 -1.35
C SER A 12 -13.64 -7.09 -2.26
N LEU A 13 -12.74 -8.09 -2.27
CA LEU A 13 -12.99 -9.33 -3.02
C LEU A 13 -14.16 -10.14 -2.41
N GLN A 14 -14.32 -10.14 -1.09
CA GLN A 14 -15.49 -10.76 -0.46
C GLN A 14 -16.78 -10.00 -0.77
N GLU A 15 -16.76 -8.66 -0.72
CA GLU A 15 -17.90 -7.81 -1.08
C GLU A 15 -18.33 -8.03 -2.55
N MET A 16 -17.37 -8.17 -3.47
CA MET A 16 -17.65 -8.45 -4.89
C MET A 16 -18.26 -9.83 -5.15
N ASN A 17 -17.94 -10.82 -4.31
CA ASN A 17 -18.44 -12.19 -4.42
C ASN A 17 -19.69 -12.46 -3.57
N GLY A 18 -20.08 -11.51 -2.70
CA GLY A 18 -21.26 -11.58 -1.85
C GLY A 18 -22.56 -11.20 -2.57
N PRO A 19 -23.72 -11.42 -1.94
CA PRO A 19 -25.00 -10.96 -2.47
C PRO A 19 -25.01 -9.42 -2.56
N ARG A 20 -25.40 -8.88 -3.72
CA ARG A 20 -25.43 -7.42 -3.96
C ARG A 20 -26.32 -6.72 -2.92
N PRO A 21 -25.82 -5.70 -2.21
CA PRO A 21 -26.68 -4.85 -1.39
C PRO A 21 -27.72 -4.13 -2.27
N LEU A 22 -28.93 -3.93 -1.73
CA LEU A 22 -29.93 -3.04 -2.32
C LEU A 22 -29.30 -1.65 -2.50
N GLN A 23 -29.29 -1.15 -3.74
CA GLN A 23 -28.73 0.14 -4.09
C GLN A 23 -29.46 1.27 -3.34
N THR A 24 -28.79 1.89 -2.37
CA THR A 24 -29.16 3.23 -1.90
C THR A 24 -28.53 4.25 -2.83
N SER A 25 -29.36 4.99 -3.55
CA SER A 25 -28.99 6.09 -4.42
C SER A 25 -28.25 7.19 -3.64
N GLY A 26 -26.98 7.44 -3.98
CA GLY A 26 -26.22 8.57 -3.45
C GLY A 26 -24.84 8.67 -4.10
N ASN A 27 -24.68 9.72 -4.91
CA ASN A 27 -23.46 10.23 -5.55
C ASN A 27 -22.63 9.24 -6.39
N SER A 28 -22.74 9.43 -7.70
CA SER A 28 -21.90 8.84 -8.75
C SER A 28 -20.42 9.18 -8.55
N THR A 29 -19.71 8.37 -7.77
CA THR A 29 -18.29 8.10 -8.02
C THR A 29 -18.22 7.46 -9.42
N PRO A 30 -17.28 7.85 -10.30
CA PRO A 30 -17.01 7.05 -11.49
C PRO A 30 -16.85 5.60 -11.02
N ARG A 31 -17.51 4.64 -11.67
CA ARG A 31 -17.25 3.23 -11.39
C ARG A 31 -15.75 3.05 -11.64
N ASP A 32 -14.96 2.94 -10.57
CA ASP A 32 -13.53 2.63 -10.64
C ASP A 32 -13.41 1.47 -11.64
N GLU A 33 -12.67 1.67 -12.73
CA GLU A 33 -12.52 0.63 -13.75
C GLU A 33 -11.97 -0.63 -13.08
N ILE A 34 -12.81 -1.66 -12.99
CA ILE A 34 -12.41 -2.94 -12.41
C ILE A 34 -11.39 -3.55 -13.38
N PRO A 35 -10.16 -3.84 -12.91
CA PRO A 35 -9.17 -4.49 -13.75
C PRO A 35 -9.68 -5.81 -14.31
N SER A 36 -9.25 -6.16 -15.53
CA SER A 36 -9.64 -7.43 -16.16
C SER A 36 -9.17 -8.68 -15.42
N ARG A 37 -8.13 -8.55 -14.58
CA ARG A 37 -7.63 -9.60 -13.70
C ARG A 37 -7.42 -9.05 -12.30
N LEU A 38 -8.01 -9.73 -11.32
CA LEU A 38 -7.85 -9.42 -9.90
C LEU A 38 -6.97 -10.46 -9.20
N PRO A 39 -6.25 -10.08 -8.12
CA PRO A 39 -5.48 -11.03 -7.33
C PRO A 39 -6.39 -12.08 -6.67
N SER A 40 -6.06 -13.37 -6.81
CA SER A 40 -6.84 -14.47 -6.24
C SER A 40 -6.09 -15.27 -5.17
N ARG A 41 -4.77 -15.11 -5.08
CA ARG A 41 -3.89 -15.83 -4.14
C ARG A 41 -2.97 -14.85 -3.44
N PHE A 42 -2.87 -14.99 -2.12
CA PHE A 42 -2.11 -14.06 -1.29
C PHE A 42 -1.06 -14.78 -0.46
N ILE A 43 0.18 -14.28 -0.50
CA ILE A 43 1.30 -14.79 0.28
C ILE A 43 1.91 -13.62 1.05
N ALA A 44 1.97 -13.73 2.37
CA ALA A 44 2.59 -12.74 3.24
C ALA A 44 3.90 -13.30 3.80
N CYS A 45 5.02 -12.67 3.45
CA CYS A 45 6.35 -13.06 3.90
C CYS A 45 6.80 -12.20 5.08
N VAL A 46 7.29 -12.84 6.14
CA VAL A 46 7.82 -12.13 7.32
C VAL A 46 9.15 -12.72 7.78
N ARG A 47 9.97 -11.89 8.45
CA ARG A 47 11.29 -12.32 8.96
C ARG A 47 11.23 -13.00 10.34
N ARG A 48 10.29 -12.57 11.19
CA ARG A 48 10.22 -12.91 12.62
C ARG A 48 8.93 -13.66 12.96
N PRO A 49 8.95 -14.62 13.90
CA PRO A 49 7.76 -15.37 14.29
C PRO A 49 6.71 -14.47 14.96
N GLU A 50 7.10 -13.42 15.68
CA GLU A 50 6.16 -12.46 16.27
C GLU A 50 5.43 -11.67 15.18
N SER A 51 6.12 -11.33 14.09
CA SER A 51 5.48 -10.72 12.93
C SER A 51 4.50 -11.67 12.25
N ALA A 52 4.79 -12.97 12.20
CA ALA A 52 3.86 -13.97 11.67
C ALA A 52 2.58 -14.03 12.51
N LYS A 53 2.71 -14.03 13.84
CA LYS A 53 1.55 -13.97 14.76
C LYS A 53 0.72 -12.70 14.53
N ARG A 54 1.37 -11.53 14.46
CA ARG A 54 0.68 -10.25 14.20
C ARG A 54 -0.06 -10.22 12.87
N VAL A 55 0.55 -10.72 11.79
CA VAL A 55 -0.11 -10.79 10.48
C VAL A 55 -1.31 -11.73 10.52
N LYS A 56 -1.17 -12.92 11.12
CA LYS A 56 -2.28 -13.87 11.27
C LYS A 56 -3.42 -13.30 12.11
N GLN A 57 -3.10 -12.62 13.20
CA GLN A 57 -4.10 -11.99 14.07
C GLN A 57 -4.81 -10.85 13.35
N ALA A 58 -4.08 -9.99 12.62
CA ALA A 58 -4.67 -8.86 11.93
C ALA A 58 -5.51 -9.27 10.70
N LEU A 59 -5.25 -10.44 10.12
CA LEU A 59 -5.96 -10.99 8.95
C LEU A 59 -6.78 -12.22 9.33
N TRP A 60 -7.24 -12.32 10.58
CA TRP A 60 -7.89 -13.53 11.08
C TRP A 60 -9.15 -13.90 10.29
N GLU A 61 -9.96 -12.90 9.90
CA GLU A 61 -11.16 -13.03 9.05
C GLU A 61 -10.86 -13.60 7.65
N HIS A 62 -9.62 -13.43 7.19
CA HIS A 62 -9.15 -13.82 5.85
C HIS A 62 -8.07 -14.90 5.89
N SER A 63 -7.95 -15.59 7.02
CA SER A 63 -6.85 -16.55 7.27
C SER A 63 -6.81 -17.71 6.27
N ALA A 64 -7.96 -18.11 5.70
CA ALA A 64 -8.03 -19.12 4.65
C ALA A 64 -7.47 -18.63 3.30
N SER A 65 -7.49 -17.33 3.06
CA SER A 65 -7.11 -16.70 1.79
C SER A 65 -5.64 -16.28 1.73
N VAL A 66 -4.96 -16.19 2.89
CA VAL A 66 -3.60 -15.68 3.01
C VAL A 66 -2.65 -16.73 3.57
N LYS A 67 -1.66 -17.13 2.76
CA LYS A 67 -0.56 -17.98 3.23
C LYS A 67 0.52 -17.13 3.88
N VAL A 68 0.77 -17.32 5.17
CA VAL A 68 1.89 -16.64 5.88
C VAL A 68 3.13 -17.54 5.89
N VAL A 69 4.23 -17.05 5.32
CA VAL A 69 5.52 -17.76 5.28
C VAL A 69 6.60 -16.98 6.02
N GLN A 70 7.63 -17.68 6.50
CA GLN A 70 8.73 -17.09 7.26
C GLN A 70 10.05 -17.33 6.54
N ARG A 71 10.83 -16.26 6.32
CA ARG A 71 12.17 -16.33 5.70
C ARG A 71 12.21 -17.13 4.39
N ASP A 72 11.15 -17.01 3.58
CA ASP A 72 10.99 -17.74 2.32
C ASP A 72 10.55 -16.76 1.22
N ASN A 73 11.29 -15.65 1.10
CA ASN A 73 10.90 -14.53 0.23
C ASN A 73 10.99 -14.94 -1.24
N VAL A 74 12.11 -15.53 -1.66
CA VAL A 74 12.34 -15.92 -3.06
C VAL A 74 11.27 -16.91 -3.55
N ALA A 75 10.97 -17.97 -2.78
CA ALA A 75 9.97 -18.94 -3.20
C ALA A 75 8.54 -18.38 -3.21
N ALA A 76 8.24 -17.39 -2.37
CA ALA A 76 6.98 -16.67 -2.42
C ALA A 76 6.87 -15.75 -3.64
N VAL A 77 7.92 -15.00 -3.95
CA VAL A 77 8.00 -14.14 -5.13
C VAL A 77 7.87 -14.94 -6.43
N MET A 78 8.49 -16.13 -6.50
CA MET A 78 8.35 -17.05 -7.64
C MET A 78 6.89 -17.43 -7.92
N LYS A 79 6.04 -17.48 -6.89
CA LYS A 79 4.62 -17.85 -6.97
C LYS A 79 3.68 -16.66 -7.16
N ALA A 80 4.20 -15.44 -7.20
CA ALA A 80 3.42 -14.22 -7.32
C ALA A 80 3.59 -13.59 -8.72
N GLU A 81 2.60 -12.84 -9.17
CA GLU A 81 2.69 -11.98 -10.36
C GLU A 81 2.90 -10.50 -9.97
N VAL A 82 2.35 -10.14 -8.81
CA VAL A 82 2.50 -8.81 -8.18
C VAL A 82 3.14 -8.99 -6.82
N VAL A 83 4.22 -8.24 -6.57
CA VAL A 83 4.96 -8.25 -5.32
C VAL A 83 4.83 -6.88 -4.66
N LEU A 84 4.27 -6.84 -3.45
CA LEU A 84 4.21 -5.63 -2.63
C LEU A 84 5.39 -5.61 -1.64
N LEU A 85 6.35 -4.73 -1.88
CA LEU A 85 7.49 -4.51 -1.00
C LEU A 85 7.08 -3.57 0.14
N ALA A 86 6.72 -4.17 1.28
CA ALA A 86 6.22 -3.49 2.49
C ALA A 86 7.14 -3.67 3.70
N CYS A 87 8.46 -3.59 3.49
CA CYS A 87 9.46 -3.69 4.54
C CYS A 87 9.97 -2.30 5.00
N LYS A 88 10.79 -2.27 6.05
CA LYS A 88 11.46 -1.03 6.45
C LYS A 88 12.50 -0.63 5.39
N PRO A 89 12.73 0.67 5.13
CA PRO A 89 13.68 1.12 4.10
C PRO A 89 15.08 0.50 4.26
N ASN A 90 15.57 0.39 5.50
CA ASN A 90 16.87 -0.19 5.80
C ASN A 90 16.98 -1.71 5.57
N ALA A 91 15.88 -2.41 5.27
CA ALA A 91 15.86 -3.84 4.97
C ALA A 91 15.69 -4.12 3.48
N VAL A 92 15.50 -3.09 2.64
CA VAL A 92 15.24 -3.24 1.20
C VAL A 92 16.45 -3.84 0.50
N GLU A 93 17.65 -3.30 0.77
CA GLU A 93 18.88 -3.76 0.15
C GLU A 93 19.14 -5.25 0.45
N ASP A 94 19.14 -5.63 1.74
CA ASP A 94 19.28 -7.03 2.17
C ASP A 94 18.27 -7.98 1.48
N LEU A 95 17.02 -7.52 1.30
CA LEU A 95 15.93 -8.33 0.77
C LEU A 95 16.04 -8.52 -0.74
N LEU A 96 16.38 -7.45 -1.47
CA LEU A 96 16.49 -7.50 -2.93
C LEU A 96 17.80 -8.13 -3.40
N ASN A 97 18.85 -8.12 -2.55
CA ASN A 97 20.10 -8.84 -2.78
C ASN A 97 20.04 -10.33 -2.40
N GLU A 98 18.90 -10.83 -1.91
CA GLU A 98 18.74 -12.25 -1.59
C GLU A 98 19.02 -13.11 -2.86
N PRO A 99 19.84 -14.18 -2.77
CA PRO A 99 20.21 -14.96 -3.94
C PRO A 99 19.00 -15.48 -4.73
N GLY A 100 18.93 -15.14 -6.00
CA GLY A 100 17.82 -15.52 -6.89
C GLY A 100 16.63 -14.57 -6.87
N MET A 101 16.62 -13.51 -6.05
CA MET A 101 15.53 -12.54 -5.99
C MET A 101 15.30 -11.80 -7.32
N ALA A 102 16.35 -11.26 -7.94
CA ALA A 102 16.25 -10.59 -9.24
C ALA A 102 15.67 -11.52 -10.32
N LYS A 103 16.11 -12.79 -10.34
CA LYS A 103 15.55 -13.81 -11.24
C LYS A 103 14.09 -14.12 -10.92
N ALA A 104 13.75 -14.20 -9.64
CA ALA A 104 12.38 -14.45 -9.21
C ALA A 104 11.43 -13.30 -9.54
N LEU A 105 11.93 -12.07 -9.63
CA LEU A 105 11.16 -10.88 -10.01
C LEU A 105 10.98 -10.71 -11.52
N HIS A 106 11.74 -11.43 -12.34
CA HIS A 106 11.71 -11.30 -13.80
C HIS A 106 10.28 -11.42 -14.36
N GLY A 107 9.86 -10.45 -15.17
CA GLY A 107 8.55 -10.36 -15.82
C GLY A 107 7.39 -10.02 -14.88
N LYS A 108 7.65 -9.60 -13.63
CA LYS A 108 6.63 -9.33 -12.61
C LYS A 108 6.47 -7.85 -12.32
N LEU A 109 5.41 -7.49 -11.60
CA LEU A 109 5.20 -6.16 -11.07
C LEU A 109 5.70 -6.07 -9.61
N LEU A 110 6.62 -5.15 -9.34
CA LEU A 110 7.11 -4.84 -7.99
C LEU A 110 6.56 -3.48 -7.55
N ILE A 111 5.62 -3.49 -6.60
CA ILE A 111 5.07 -2.27 -5.98
C ILE A 111 5.82 -2.01 -4.68
N SER A 112 6.58 -0.92 -4.61
CA SER A 112 7.28 -0.50 -3.39
C SER A 112 6.49 0.55 -2.65
N ILE A 113 6.24 0.29 -1.36
CA ILE A 113 5.70 1.27 -0.40
C ILE A 113 6.72 1.70 0.65
N CYS A 114 8.01 1.42 0.40
CA CYS A 114 9.09 1.77 1.31
C CYS A 114 9.36 3.28 1.26
N ALA A 115 9.17 3.95 2.38
CA ALA A 115 9.38 5.39 2.49
C ALA A 115 10.82 5.79 2.10
N GLY A 116 10.94 6.83 1.27
CA GLY A 116 12.23 7.40 0.87
C GLY A 116 13.04 6.56 -0.14
N VAL A 117 12.58 5.38 -0.54
CA VAL A 117 13.29 4.54 -1.52
C VAL A 117 12.80 4.85 -2.93
N THR A 118 13.71 5.29 -3.80
CA THR A 118 13.39 5.65 -5.18
C THR A 118 13.34 4.43 -6.10
N VAL A 119 12.67 4.56 -7.25
CA VAL A 119 12.70 3.51 -8.27
C VAL A 119 14.12 3.26 -8.74
N GLN A 120 14.91 4.31 -8.95
CA GLN A 120 16.31 4.21 -9.35
C GLN A 120 17.16 3.40 -8.36
N GLN A 121 16.95 3.59 -7.06
CA GLN A 121 17.65 2.80 -6.04
C GLN A 121 17.27 1.31 -6.13
N LEU A 122 15.98 1.00 -6.32
CA LEU A 122 15.52 -0.38 -6.46
C LEU A 122 16.10 -1.05 -7.73
N GLU A 123 16.14 -0.32 -8.84
CA GLU A 123 16.75 -0.78 -10.09
C GLU A 123 18.25 -1.06 -9.90
N ILE A 124 18.99 -0.14 -9.26
CA ILE A 124 20.42 -0.33 -8.98
C ILE A 124 20.66 -1.54 -8.08
N ILE A 125 19.84 -1.74 -7.04
CA ILE A 125 19.99 -2.90 -6.15
C ILE A 125 19.73 -4.20 -6.93
N LEU A 126 18.72 -4.25 -7.79
CA LEU A 126 18.34 -5.47 -8.51
C LEU A 126 19.22 -5.77 -9.72
N HIS A 127 19.74 -4.75 -10.38
CA HIS A 127 20.35 -4.86 -11.71
C HIS A 127 21.75 -4.24 -11.80
N GLY A 128 22.24 -3.60 -10.73
CA GLY A 128 23.55 -2.95 -10.68
C GLY A 128 23.64 -1.59 -11.39
N ALA A 129 22.59 -1.19 -12.12
CA ALA A 129 22.52 0.07 -12.85
C ALA A 129 21.06 0.50 -13.04
N VAL A 130 20.83 1.74 -13.50
CA VAL A 130 19.51 2.17 -13.96
C VAL A 130 19.35 1.74 -15.42
N PRO A 131 18.41 0.83 -15.74
CA PRO A 131 18.22 0.36 -17.10
C PRO A 131 17.70 1.48 -18.00
N VAL A 132 18.11 1.46 -19.27
CA VAL A 132 17.70 2.44 -20.29
C VAL A 132 16.52 1.93 -21.13
N LYS A 133 16.28 0.61 -21.11
CA LYS A 133 15.23 -0.05 -21.90
C LYS A 133 13.97 -0.26 -21.08
N ASP A 134 12.83 -0.31 -21.76
CA ASP A 134 11.55 -0.72 -21.17
C ASP A 134 11.68 -2.13 -20.55
N PRO A 135 11.17 -2.36 -19.32
CA PRO A 135 11.16 -3.68 -18.72
C PRO A 135 10.53 -4.79 -19.58
N GLU A 136 9.62 -4.46 -20.49
CA GLU A 136 9.01 -5.43 -21.41
C GLU A 136 9.99 -5.95 -22.47
N VAL A 137 11.07 -5.21 -22.74
CA VAL A 137 12.07 -5.58 -23.76
C VAL A 137 13.14 -6.52 -23.19
N ASP A 138 13.57 -6.28 -21.95
CA ASP A 138 14.62 -7.08 -21.29
C ASP A 138 14.08 -8.07 -20.24
N GLY A 139 12.76 -8.05 -20.01
CA GLY A 139 12.05 -8.96 -19.12
C GLY A 139 12.27 -8.68 -17.63
N ARG A 140 12.94 -7.59 -17.24
CA ARG A 140 13.10 -7.26 -15.81
C ARG A 140 11.74 -6.93 -15.17
N CYS A 141 11.70 -6.86 -13.85
CA CYS A 141 10.45 -6.47 -13.18
C CYS A 141 10.10 -5.02 -13.48
N ARG A 142 8.80 -4.73 -13.62
CA ARG A 142 8.30 -3.37 -13.66
C ARG A 142 8.13 -2.86 -12.23
N ILE A 143 8.77 -1.74 -11.89
CA ILE A 143 8.75 -1.19 -10.53
C ILE A 143 7.80 0.00 -10.45
N VAL A 144 6.91 0.00 -9.46
CA VAL A 144 6.01 1.11 -9.14
C VAL A 144 6.27 1.57 -7.71
N ARG A 145 6.49 2.87 -7.52
CA ARG A 145 6.59 3.47 -6.19
C ARG A 145 5.24 4.05 -5.79
N ALA A 146 4.71 3.61 -4.66
CA ALA A 146 3.48 4.13 -4.07
C ALA A 146 3.72 4.56 -2.62
N CYS A 147 3.11 5.65 -2.19
CA CYS A 147 3.27 6.19 -0.85
C CYS A 147 1.88 6.34 -0.20
N PRO A 148 1.33 5.25 0.37
CA PRO A 148 0.17 5.35 1.26
C PRO A 148 0.58 5.96 2.61
N ASN A 149 -0.40 6.25 3.46
CA ASN A 149 -0.16 6.77 4.80
C ASN A 149 -0.81 5.90 5.90
N THR A 150 -0.75 6.36 7.14
CA THR A 150 -1.21 5.62 8.32
C THR A 150 -2.73 5.43 8.39
N THR A 151 -3.51 6.30 7.75
CA THR A 151 -4.98 6.21 7.69
C THR A 151 -5.47 5.09 6.77
N SER A 152 -4.56 4.39 6.08
CA SER A 152 -4.84 3.12 5.38
C SER A 152 -5.51 2.06 6.25
N THR A 153 -5.25 2.07 7.57
CA THR A 153 -5.86 1.12 8.52
C THR A 153 -7.36 1.33 8.71
N VAL A 154 -7.86 2.53 8.42
CA VAL A 154 -9.29 2.90 8.48
C VAL A 154 -9.89 3.15 7.09
N ARG A 155 -9.17 2.77 6.03
CA ARG A 155 -9.55 2.93 4.61
C ARG A 155 -9.68 4.37 4.11
N GLU A 156 -9.01 5.32 4.77
CA GLU A 156 -9.02 6.75 4.41
C GLU A 156 -7.61 7.26 4.04
N SER A 157 -6.79 6.41 3.43
CA SER A 157 -5.44 6.78 2.97
C SER A 157 -5.49 7.70 1.76
N MET A 158 -4.64 8.71 1.71
CA MET A 158 -4.25 9.31 0.42
C MET A 158 -2.98 8.60 -0.04
N THR A 159 -3.04 7.89 -1.17
CA THR A 159 -1.89 7.20 -1.75
C THR A 159 -1.37 7.97 -2.95
N VAL A 160 -0.12 8.44 -2.86
CA VAL A 160 0.55 9.04 -4.02
C VAL A 160 1.33 7.97 -4.76
N ILE A 161 1.11 7.84 -6.07
CA ILE A 161 1.81 6.89 -6.93
C ILE A 161 2.70 7.67 -7.89
N ALA A 162 3.96 7.27 -7.99
CA ALA A 162 4.89 7.90 -8.91
C ALA A 162 4.56 7.52 -10.35
N ASP A 163 4.58 8.50 -11.25
CA ASP A 163 4.55 8.24 -12.68
C ASP A 163 5.72 7.35 -13.09
N SER A 164 5.43 6.38 -13.96
CA SER A 164 6.42 5.46 -14.52
C SER A 164 6.92 5.99 -15.86
N GLU A 165 8.23 5.86 -16.09
CA GLU A 165 8.85 6.07 -17.39
C GLU A 165 9.61 4.78 -17.76
N PRO A 166 9.19 4.06 -18.81
CA PRO A 166 8.03 4.31 -19.66
C PRO A 166 6.68 4.15 -18.91
N PRO A 167 5.57 4.73 -19.43
CA PRO A 167 4.25 4.63 -18.82
C PRO A 167 3.81 3.19 -18.53
N LEU A 168 2.97 3.03 -17.51
CA LEU A 168 2.43 1.72 -17.18
C LEU A 168 1.43 1.26 -18.26
N PRO A 169 1.45 -0.03 -18.65
CA PRO A 169 0.39 -0.60 -19.47
C PRO A 169 -0.98 -0.38 -18.80
N PRO A 170 -2.06 -0.15 -19.58
CA PRO A 170 -3.37 0.16 -19.03
C PRO A 170 -3.85 -0.82 -17.95
N GLN A 171 -3.64 -2.13 -18.17
CA GLN A 171 -4.04 -3.17 -17.21
C GLN A 171 -3.25 -3.08 -15.89
N THR A 172 -1.98 -2.70 -15.96
CA THR A 172 -1.13 -2.50 -14.77
C THR A 172 -1.56 -1.26 -14.02
N LEU A 173 -1.83 -0.16 -14.73
CA LEU A 173 -2.33 1.09 -14.17
C LEU A 173 -3.66 0.88 -13.43
N SER A 174 -4.63 0.23 -14.07
CA SER A 174 -5.93 -0.07 -13.46
C SER A 174 -5.75 -0.97 -12.22
N LEU A 175 -4.90 -1.99 -12.28
CA LEU A 175 -4.66 -2.89 -11.15
C LEU A 175 -4.03 -2.17 -9.95
N VAL A 176 -2.99 -1.38 -10.17
CA VAL A 176 -2.31 -0.60 -9.13
C VAL A 176 -3.29 0.39 -8.49
N THR A 177 -4.06 1.11 -9.32
CA THR A 177 -5.06 2.06 -8.86
C THR A 177 -6.13 1.36 -8.02
N TRP A 178 -6.65 0.23 -8.51
CA TRP A 178 -7.66 -0.56 -7.81
C TRP A 178 -7.17 -1.03 -6.44
N ILE A 179 -5.93 -1.52 -6.34
CA ILE A 179 -5.31 -1.97 -5.08
C ILE A 179 -5.34 -0.85 -4.03
N PHE A 180 -4.89 0.35 -4.39
CA PHE A 180 -4.77 1.45 -3.42
C PHE A 180 -6.10 2.16 -3.16
N LYS A 181 -7.05 2.13 -4.10
CA LYS A 181 -8.44 2.55 -3.87
C LYS A 181 -9.16 1.73 -2.79
N ARG A 182 -8.67 0.52 -2.46
CA ARG A 182 -9.24 -0.29 -1.37
C ARG A 182 -8.90 0.21 0.04
N ILE A 183 -7.94 1.12 0.13
CA ILE A 183 -7.50 1.70 1.40
C ILE A 183 -7.65 3.23 1.46
N GLY A 184 -8.30 3.84 0.47
CA GLY A 184 -8.58 5.27 0.40
C GLY A 184 -8.53 5.79 -1.05
N ASP A 185 -7.97 6.98 -1.26
CA ASP A 185 -7.88 7.63 -2.57
C ASP A 185 -6.45 7.60 -3.15
N VAL A 186 -6.34 7.86 -4.45
CA VAL A 186 -5.10 7.73 -5.23
C VAL A 186 -4.86 8.99 -6.07
N VAL A 187 -3.62 9.47 -6.07
CA VAL A 187 -3.15 10.51 -7.00
C VAL A 187 -1.84 10.08 -7.65
N TYR A 188 -1.72 10.31 -8.95
CA TYR A 188 -0.48 10.10 -9.70
C TYR A 188 0.29 11.40 -9.80
N LEU A 189 1.59 11.35 -9.54
CA LEU A 189 2.47 12.51 -9.59
C LEU A 189 3.85 12.15 -10.18
N PRO A 190 4.54 13.11 -10.83
CA PRO A 190 5.89 12.90 -11.29
C PRO A 190 6.83 12.49 -10.15
N ALA A 191 7.81 11.62 -10.44
CA ALA A 191 8.76 11.13 -9.44
C ALA A 191 9.45 12.26 -8.64
N ALA A 192 9.70 13.41 -9.27
CA ALA A 192 10.28 14.59 -8.63
C ALA A 192 9.40 15.21 -7.53
N LYS A 193 8.08 15.02 -7.58
CA LYS A 193 7.12 15.53 -6.58
C LYS A 193 6.90 14.57 -5.41
N MET A 194 7.42 13.33 -5.49
CA MET A 194 7.18 12.29 -4.49
C MET A 194 7.66 12.68 -3.08
N ASN A 195 8.75 13.42 -2.95
CA ASN A 195 9.25 13.80 -1.62
C ASN A 195 8.33 14.83 -0.96
N ALA A 196 7.87 15.84 -1.71
CA ALA A 196 6.93 16.84 -1.21
C ALA A 196 5.56 16.22 -0.89
N SER A 197 5.05 15.35 -1.76
CA SER A 197 3.78 14.66 -1.52
C SER A 197 3.86 13.70 -0.34
N THR A 198 4.99 12.99 -0.15
CA THR A 198 5.23 12.16 1.03
C THR A 198 5.22 13.00 2.29
N ALA A 199 5.91 14.15 2.30
CA ALA A 199 5.93 15.05 3.45
C ALA A 199 4.51 15.49 3.85
N LEU A 200 3.68 15.86 2.88
CA LEU A 200 2.28 16.23 3.10
C LEU A 200 1.41 15.04 3.53
N CYS A 201 1.40 13.94 2.77
CA CYS A 201 0.43 12.86 2.95
C CYS A 201 0.80 11.92 4.10
N ALA A 202 2.09 11.63 4.28
CA ALA A 202 2.55 10.72 5.33
C ALA A 202 2.60 11.42 6.69
N SER A 203 2.99 12.70 6.74
CA SER A 203 3.05 13.48 7.99
C SER A 203 1.75 14.21 8.31
N GLY A 204 0.90 14.46 7.31
CA GLY A 204 -0.37 15.16 7.44
C GLY A 204 -1.23 14.67 8.61
N PRO A 205 -1.49 13.35 8.75
CA PRO A 205 -2.25 12.83 9.89
C PRO A 205 -1.65 13.22 11.25
N ALA A 206 -0.33 13.31 11.38
CA ALA A 206 0.33 13.76 12.61
C ALA A 206 0.12 15.26 12.85
N PHE A 207 0.21 16.10 11.81
CA PHE A 207 -0.07 17.53 11.91
C PHE A 207 -1.52 17.81 12.32
N PHE A 208 -2.48 17.12 11.69
CA PHE A 208 -3.89 17.24 12.07
C PHE A 208 -4.16 16.70 13.48
N SER A 209 -3.49 15.62 13.88
CA SER A 209 -3.60 15.11 15.27
C SER A 209 -3.11 16.14 16.29
N LEU A 210 -2.01 16.86 15.98
CA LEU A 210 -1.50 17.91 16.87
C LEU A 210 -2.48 19.10 16.98
N MET A 211 -3.07 19.52 15.85
CA MET A 211 -4.12 20.54 15.86
C MET A 211 -5.34 20.10 16.68
N LEU A 212 -5.74 18.83 16.54
CA LEU A 212 -6.87 18.27 17.27
C LEU A 212 -6.59 18.25 18.78
N GLU A 213 -5.39 17.85 19.19
CA GLU A 213 -4.97 17.83 20.58
C GLU A 213 -4.99 19.23 21.20
N ALA A 214 -4.52 20.24 20.47
CA ALA A 214 -4.60 21.63 20.92
C ALA A 214 -6.05 22.12 21.10
N ALA A 215 -6.97 21.72 20.20
CA ALA A 215 -8.39 22.04 20.34
C ALA A 215 -9.01 21.33 21.57
N ILE A 216 -8.62 20.08 21.83
CA ILE A 216 -9.03 19.32 23.02
C ILE A 216 -8.52 20.01 24.29
N ASP A 217 -7.25 20.43 24.32
CA ASP A 217 -6.66 21.16 25.44
C ASP A 217 -7.42 22.46 25.72
N GLY A 218 -7.78 23.21 24.68
CA GLY A 218 -8.60 24.42 24.78
C GLY A 218 -10.00 24.14 25.35
N ALA A 219 -10.67 23.08 24.87
CA ALA A 219 -11.98 22.65 25.37
C ALA A 219 -11.92 22.25 26.85
N VAL A 220 -10.87 21.56 27.27
CA VAL A 220 -10.64 21.17 28.67
C VAL A 220 -10.38 22.39 29.55
N ALA A 221 -9.62 23.37 29.07
CA ALA A 221 -9.41 24.64 29.77
C ALA A 221 -10.72 25.42 30.01
N MET A 222 -11.72 25.24 29.14
CA MET A 222 -13.07 25.80 29.30
C MET A 222 -14.00 24.96 30.18
N GLY A 223 -13.51 23.87 30.79
CA GLY A 223 -14.24 23.07 31.76
C GLY A 223 -14.87 21.78 31.22
N LEU A 224 -14.62 21.40 29.96
CA LEU A 224 -15.07 20.11 29.44
C LEU A 224 -14.19 18.96 29.97
N PRO A 225 -14.74 17.78 30.32
CA PRO A 225 -13.91 16.65 30.67
C PRO A 225 -13.17 16.11 29.42
N ARG A 226 -11.94 15.61 29.63
CA ARG A 226 -11.00 15.24 28.55
C ARG A 226 -11.61 14.24 27.57
N ALA A 227 -12.28 13.20 28.07
CA ALA A 227 -12.80 12.11 27.25
C ALA A 227 -13.89 12.60 26.27
N GLU A 228 -14.80 13.43 26.76
CA GLU A 228 -15.87 14.06 25.99
C GLU A 228 -15.28 15.04 24.97
N ALA A 229 -14.34 15.90 25.39
CA ALA A 229 -13.65 16.83 24.50
C ALA A 229 -12.92 16.10 23.36
N THR A 230 -12.18 15.02 23.67
CA THR A 230 -11.52 14.18 22.66
C THR A 230 -12.52 13.56 21.70
N ARG A 231 -13.62 12.99 22.21
CA ARG A 231 -14.65 12.36 21.37
C ARG A 231 -15.32 13.38 20.44
N MET A 232 -15.73 14.54 20.97
CA MET A 232 -16.36 15.60 20.18
C MET A 232 -15.41 16.13 19.11
N ALA A 233 -14.18 16.47 19.49
CA ALA A 233 -13.17 16.97 18.57
C ALA A 233 -12.92 15.98 17.42
N ALA A 234 -12.65 14.71 17.75
CA ALA A 234 -12.39 13.67 16.75
C ALA A 234 -13.57 13.44 15.79
N GLN A 235 -14.82 13.55 16.28
CA GLN A 235 -16.01 13.39 15.47
C GLN A 235 -16.25 14.58 14.52
N THR A 236 -15.89 15.79 14.95
CA THR A 236 -16.01 17.01 14.12
C THR A 236 -14.95 17.10 13.03
N SER A 237 -13.79 16.47 13.24
CA SER A 237 -12.67 16.43 12.27
C SER A 237 -12.64 15.18 11.40
N LYS A 238 -13.72 14.39 11.38
CA LYS A 238 -13.81 13.12 10.67
C LYS A 238 -14.08 13.29 9.18
#